data_AF-A0A2H3KLL3-F1
#
_entry.id   AF-A0A2H3KLL3-F1
#
_cell.length_a   1.000
_cell.length_b   1.000
_cell.length_c   1.000
_cell.angle_alpha   90.00
_cell.angle_beta   90.00
_cell.angle_gamma   90.00
#
_symmetry.space_group_name_H-M   'P 1'
#
loop_
_entity.id
_entity.type
_entity.pdbx_description
1 polymer ?
#
loop_
_entity_poly.entity_id
_entity_poly.type
_entity_poly.pdbx_seq_one_letter_code
_entity_poly.pdbx_strand_id
1 'polypeptide(L)'
;MKKTPPSYLFLDDLRIPSEAYSYPFNPVFLEKDWIIVRSYTEFVEWITQNGLPDCVSFDHDLSDVESLQEKTGFDCANWLVAYCMDNRLDCPAFYCHSMNPVGKSKILGLLEQFKSFQKTQ
;
A
#
# COMPACT_ATOMS: atom_id res chain seq x y z
N MET A 1 -16.72 17.06 15.43
CA MET A 1 -16.58 16.39 14.12
C MET A 1 -16.48 14.90 14.40
N LYS A 2 -17.35 14.06 13.83
CA LYS A 2 -17.18 12.60 13.93
C LYS A 2 -15.99 12.23 13.05
N LYS A 3 -14.88 11.78 13.65
CA LYS A 3 -13.77 11.24 12.86
C LYS A 3 -14.31 10.02 12.10
N THR A 4 -14.13 10.00 10.79
CA THR A 4 -14.33 8.79 10.00
C THR A 4 -13.42 7.69 10.57
N PRO A 5 -13.86 6.42 10.58
CA PRO A 5 -13.01 5.33 11.03
C PRO A 5 -11.76 5.27 10.15
N PRO A 6 -10.59 4.96 10.71
CA PRO A 6 -9.36 4.86 9.93
C PRO A 6 -9.49 3.77 8.88
N SER A 7 -9.08 4.07 7.65
CA SER A 7 -9.11 3.13 6.53
C SER A 7 -7.75 2.49 6.30
N TYR A 8 -7.73 1.16 6.26
CA TYR A 8 -6.54 0.34 6.04
C TYR A 8 -6.67 -0.39 4.71
N LEU A 9 -5.70 -0.24 3.81
CA LEU A 9 -5.72 -0.83 2.48
C LEU A 9 -4.66 -1.94 2.35
N PHE A 10 -5.06 -3.11 1.90
CA PHE A 10 -4.22 -4.30 1.75
C PHE A 10 -4.14 -4.68 0.27
N LEU A 11 -2.97 -4.48 -0.34
CA LEU A 11 -2.70 -4.78 -1.73
C LEU A 11 -2.01 -6.13 -1.85
N ASP A 12 -2.74 -7.13 -2.35
CA ASP A 12 -2.24 -8.48 -2.63
C ASP A 12 -3.22 -9.18 -3.59
N ASP A 13 -2.70 -9.83 -4.62
CA ASP A 13 -3.51 -10.50 -5.65
C ASP A 13 -4.16 -11.79 -5.16
N LEU A 14 -3.58 -12.43 -4.14
CA LEU A 14 -3.95 -13.76 -3.69
C LEU A 14 -4.36 -13.80 -2.21
N ARG A 15 -3.48 -13.33 -1.33
CA ARG A 15 -3.59 -13.52 0.12
C ARG A 15 -4.58 -12.55 0.74
N ILE A 16 -5.10 -12.92 1.90
CA ILE A 16 -5.83 -12.01 2.79
C ILE A 16 -4.95 -11.62 4.01
N PRO A 17 -5.28 -10.55 4.76
CA PRO A 17 -4.46 -10.10 5.89
C PRO A 17 -4.09 -11.20 6.89
N SER A 18 -5.04 -12.06 7.28
CA SER A 18 -4.77 -13.15 8.22
C SER A 18 -3.75 -14.17 7.71
N GLU A 19 -3.61 -14.33 6.39
CA GLU A 19 -2.60 -15.22 5.80
C GLU A 19 -1.23 -14.55 5.78
N ALA A 20 -1.18 -13.23 5.54
CA ALA A 20 0.03 -12.41 5.64
C ALA A 20 0.55 -12.27 7.08
N TYR A 21 -0.25 -12.57 8.09
CA TYR A 21 0.22 -12.64 9.48
C TYR A 21 1.38 -13.63 9.65
N SER A 22 1.36 -14.78 8.98
CA SER A 22 2.36 -15.85 9.17
C SER A 22 3.79 -15.43 8.85
N TYR A 23 3.96 -14.35 8.10
CA TYR A 23 5.23 -13.69 7.85
C TYR A 23 4.90 -12.26 7.41
N PRO A 24 4.96 -11.24 8.31
CA PRO A 24 6.04 -11.03 9.28
C PRO A 24 5.68 -11.19 10.77
N PHE A 25 4.62 -11.93 11.14
CA PHE A 25 4.09 -12.03 12.51
C PHE A 25 3.67 -10.68 13.11
N ASN A 26 3.16 -9.77 12.25
CA ASN A 26 2.68 -8.47 12.70
C ASN A 26 1.18 -8.54 13.02
N PRO A 27 0.76 -8.36 14.30
CA PRO A 27 -0.63 -8.51 14.71
C PRO A 27 -1.57 -7.48 14.07
N VAL A 28 -1.04 -6.39 13.48
CA VAL A 28 -1.85 -5.40 12.74
C VAL A 28 -2.72 -6.06 11.65
N PHE A 29 -2.28 -7.19 11.09
CA PHE A 29 -3.01 -7.94 10.07
C PHE A 29 -4.22 -8.72 10.61
N LEU A 30 -4.31 -8.89 11.93
CA LEU A 30 -5.44 -9.53 12.61
C LEU A 30 -6.32 -8.52 13.35
N GLU A 31 -5.76 -7.38 13.76
CA GLU A 31 -6.41 -6.40 14.62
C GLU A 31 -7.18 -5.31 13.88
N LYS A 32 -6.90 -5.12 12.58
CA LYS A 32 -7.49 -4.04 11.77
C LYS A 32 -8.42 -4.61 10.71
N ASP A 33 -9.46 -3.84 10.41
CA ASP A 33 -10.35 -4.10 9.28
C ASP A 33 -9.69 -3.58 8.00
N TRP A 34 -9.07 -4.49 7.25
CA TRP A 34 -8.41 -4.18 5.99
C TRP A 34 -9.38 -4.28 4.82
N ILE A 35 -9.34 -3.26 3.96
CA ILE A 35 -9.95 -3.29 2.64
C ILE A 35 -8.94 -3.90 1.69
N ILE A 36 -9.35 -4.93 0.97
CA ILE A 36 -8.45 -5.67 0.08
C ILE A 36 -8.63 -5.17 -1.34
N VAL A 37 -7.51 -4.89 -2.00
CA VAL A 37 -7.43 -4.58 -3.43
C VAL A 37 -6.45 -5.54 -4.09
N ARG A 38 -6.81 -6.05 -5.27
CA ARG A 38 -6.16 -7.20 -5.89
C ARG A 38 -5.22 -6.87 -7.04
N SER A 39 -5.33 -5.66 -7.58
CA SER A 39 -4.56 -5.24 -8.76
C SER A 39 -4.14 -3.78 -8.65
N TYR A 40 -3.25 -3.35 -9.55
CA TYR A 40 -2.89 -1.94 -9.67
C TYR A 40 -4.12 -1.08 -9.96
N THR A 41 -5.01 -1.56 -10.82
CA THR A 41 -6.24 -0.84 -11.19
C THR A 41 -7.13 -0.64 -9.98
N GLU A 42 -7.42 -1.69 -9.22
CA GLU A 42 -8.25 -1.59 -8.01
C GLU A 42 -7.63 -0.65 -6.96
N PHE A 43 -6.30 -0.68 -6.81
CA PHE A 43 -5.58 0.21 -5.91
C PHE A 43 -5.78 1.68 -6.26
N VAL A 44 -5.59 2.03 -7.54
CA VAL A 44 -5.78 3.40 -8.04
C VAL A 44 -7.23 3.84 -7.94
N GLU A 45 -8.16 2.98 -8.38
CA GLU A 45 -9.59 3.28 -8.33
C GLU A 45 -10.09 3.50 -6.90
N TRP A 46 -9.67 2.65 -5.96
CA TRP A 46 -10.07 2.80 -4.57
C TRP A 46 -9.59 4.14 -3.98
N ILE A 47 -8.32 4.49 -4.17
CA ILE A 47 -7.75 5.72 -3.61
C ILE A 47 -8.34 6.97 -4.29
N THR A 48 -8.56 6.92 -5.59
CA THR A 48 -9.18 8.06 -6.31
C THR A 48 -10.63 8.30 -5.89
N GLN A 49 -11.38 7.25 -5.54
CA GLN A 49 -12.77 7.37 -5.09
C GLN A 49 -12.91 7.70 -3.60
N ASN A 50 -12.04 7.16 -2.74
CA ASN A 50 -12.17 7.23 -1.28
C ASN A 50 -11.18 8.19 -0.61
N GLY A 51 -10.17 8.66 -1.37
CA GLY A 51 -9.05 9.45 -0.86
C GLY A 51 -7.92 8.57 -0.31
N LEU A 52 -6.93 9.24 0.28
CA LEU A 52 -5.75 8.58 0.84
C LEU A 52 -6.12 7.78 2.10
N PRO A 53 -5.77 6.48 2.18
CA PRO A 53 -6.01 5.69 3.38
C PRO A 53 -5.01 6.06 4.49
N ASP A 54 -5.41 5.86 5.75
CA ASP A 54 -4.51 6.05 6.90
C ASP A 54 -3.32 5.09 6.88
N CYS A 55 -3.51 3.87 6.34
CA CYS A 55 -2.45 2.90 6.20
C CYS A 55 -2.57 2.01 4.96
N VAL A 56 -1.44 1.68 4.34
CA VAL A 56 -1.36 0.73 3.21
C VAL A 56 -0.35 -0.38 3.50
N SER A 57 -0.70 -1.63 3.18
CA SER A 57 0.24 -2.74 3.18
C SER A 57 0.39 -3.32 1.77
N PHE A 58 1.63 -3.50 1.32
CA PHE A 58 1.93 -3.90 -0.06
C PHE A 58 2.50 -5.32 -0.15
N ASP A 59 1.97 -6.12 -1.07
CA ASP A 59 2.71 -7.17 -1.76
C ASP A 59 3.37 -6.63 -3.02
N HIS A 60 4.55 -7.15 -3.36
CA HIS A 60 5.29 -6.74 -4.55
C HIS A 60 4.78 -7.42 -5.81
N ASP A 61 4.53 -8.72 -5.75
CA ASP A 61 4.18 -9.53 -6.91
C ASP A 61 2.64 -9.58 -7.00
N LEU A 62 2.04 -8.95 -8.01
CA LEU A 62 0.57 -8.85 -8.12
C LEU A 62 -0.02 -9.71 -9.23
N SER A 63 0.82 -10.47 -9.94
CA SER A 63 0.46 -11.31 -11.09
C SER A 63 -0.60 -10.66 -12.00
N ASP A 64 -0.49 -9.35 -12.23
CA ASP A 64 -1.55 -8.52 -12.82
C ASP A 64 -1.64 -8.75 -14.33
N VAL A 65 -2.33 -9.83 -14.71
CA VAL A 65 -2.53 -10.26 -16.10
C VAL A 65 -3.56 -9.41 -16.85
N GLU A 66 -4.31 -8.55 -16.17
CA GLU A 66 -5.30 -7.67 -16.81
C GLU A 66 -4.63 -6.52 -17.57
N SER A 67 -3.41 -6.16 -17.15
CA SER A 67 -2.61 -5.11 -17.74
C SER A 67 -1.77 -5.60 -18.93
N LEU A 68 -1.66 -4.78 -19.99
CA LEU A 68 -0.73 -5.04 -21.12
C LEU A 68 0.74 -5.06 -20.69
N GLN A 69 1.03 -4.47 -19.54
CA GLN A 69 2.34 -4.43 -18.90
C GLN A 69 2.14 -4.72 -17.42
N GLU A 70 2.64 -5.87 -16.98
CA GLU A 70 2.57 -6.35 -15.60
C GLU A 70 2.95 -5.23 -14.62
N LYS A 71 1.99 -4.86 -13.77
CA LYS A 71 2.19 -3.91 -12.68
C LYS A 71 2.50 -4.64 -11.40
N THR A 72 3.39 -4.05 -10.62
CA THR A 72 3.86 -4.58 -9.33
C THR A 72 3.38 -3.70 -8.18
N GLY A 73 3.51 -4.19 -6.95
CA GLY A 73 3.33 -3.35 -5.76
C GLY A 73 4.27 -2.16 -5.70
N PHE A 74 5.43 -2.24 -6.35
CA PHE A 74 6.33 -1.10 -6.48
C PHE A 74 5.75 -0.02 -7.39
N ASP A 75 5.05 -0.38 -8.46
CA ASP A 75 4.34 0.58 -9.30
C ASP A 75 3.21 1.27 -8.52
N CYS A 76 2.48 0.53 -7.68
CA CYS A 76 1.48 1.08 -6.78
C CYS A 76 2.10 2.08 -5.79
N ALA A 77 3.25 1.75 -5.22
CA ALA A 77 3.96 2.65 -4.28
C ALA A 77 4.45 3.94 -4.98
N ASN A 78 4.97 3.86 -6.21
CA ASN A 78 5.34 5.05 -6.99
C ASN A 78 4.12 5.92 -7.29
N TRP A 79 3.02 5.31 -7.72
CA TRP A 79 1.77 6.03 -7.96
C TRP A 79 1.25 6.70 -6.69
N LEU A 80 1.30 6.01 -5.54
CA LEU A 80 0.88 6.57 -4.25
C LEU A 80 1.70 7.81 -3.88
N VAL A 81 3.02 7.77 -4.05
CA VAL A 81 3.90 8.92 -3.78
C VAL A 81 3.53 10.10 -4.68
N ALA A 82 3.37 9.86 -5.99
CA ALA A 82 2.97 10.91 -6.94
C ALA A 82 1.61 11.51 -6.55
N TYR A 83 0.63 10.66 -6.24
CA TYR A 83 -0.69 11.09 -5.78
C TYR A 83 -0.60 11.95 -4.52
N CYS A 84 0.21 11.56 -3.52
CA CYS A 84 0.40 12.37 -2.32
C CYS A 84 1.06 13.72 -2.63
N MET A 85 2.06 13.75 -3.51
CA MET A 85 2.73 14.99 -3.91
C MET A 85 1.79 15.96 -4.64
N ASP A 86 1.05 15.46 -5.63
CA ASP A 86 0.14 16.27 -6.44
C ASP A 86 -1.01 16.86 -5.61
N ASN A 87 -1.48 16.11 -4.60
CA ASN A 87 -2.58 16.52 -3.72
C ASN A 87 -2.12 17.15 -2.39
N ARG A 88 -0.81 17.32 -2.18
CA ARG A 88 -0.20 17.86 -0.94
C ARG A 88 -0.65 17.10 0.31
N LEU A 89 -0.66 15.78 0.23
CA LEU A 89 -1.03 14.88 1.32
C LEU A 89 0.22 14.32 2.00
N ASP A 90 0.10 14.07 3.31
CA ASP A 90 1.15 13.41 4.08
C ASP A 90 1.27 11.93 3.71
N CYS A 91 2.50 11.40 3.77
CA CYS A 91 2.74 9.98 3.55
C CYS A 91 1.92 9.14 4.57
N PRO A 92 1.09 8.20 4.10
CA PRO A 92 0.30 7.36 5.00
C PRO A 92 1.21 6.43 5.80
N ALA A 93 0.68 5.80 6.85
CA ALA A 93 1.41 4.70 7.47
C ALA A 93 1.54 3.55 6.47
N PHE A 94 2.65 2.82 6.48
CA PHE A 94 2.85 1.74 5.52
C PHE A 94 3.52 0.50 6.11
N TYR A 95 3.17 -0.63 5.52
CA TYR A 95 3.82 -1.92 5.73
C TYR A 95 4.13 -2.57 4.39
N CYS A 96 5.04 -3.55 4.38
CA CYS A 96 5.25 -4.41 3.24
C CYS A 96 5.30 -5.86 3.71
N HIS A 97 4.28 -6.62 3.31
CA HIS A 97 4.11 -8.04 3.63
C HIS A 97 4.60 -8.96 2.50
N SER A 98 5.22 -8.39 1.47
CA SER A 98 5.81 -9.17 0.40
C SER A 98 6.90 -10.11 0.89
N MET A 99 6.91 -11.32 0.32
CA MET A 99 7.95 -12.33 0.50
C MET A 99 9.18 -12.05 -0.37
N ASN A 100 9.07 -11.15 -1.36
CA ASN A 100 10.16 -10.78 -2.25
C ASN A 100 11.09 -9.76 -1.53
N PRO A 101 12.30 -10.14 -1.09
CA PRO A 101 13.14 -9.26 -0.27
C PRO A 101 13.63 -8.03 -1.04
N VAL A 102 13.90 -8.19 -2.34
CA VAL A 102 14.34 -7.08 -3.21
C VAL A 102 13.18 -6.12 -3.46
N GLY A 103 12.02 -6.66 -3.81
CA GLY A 103 10.79 -5.89 -4.02
C GLY A 103 10.37 -5.12 -2.77
N LYS A 104 10.37 -5.79 -1.62
CA LYS A 104 10.11 -5.20 -0.30
C LYS A 104 11.06 -4.07 0.03
N SER A 105 12.36 -4.25 -0.17
CA SER A 105 13.36 -3.21 0.09
C SER A 105 13.14 -1.98 -0.77
N LYS A 106 12.79 -2.16 -2.05
CA LYS A 106 12.46 -1.04 -2.96
C LYS A 106 11.22 -0.26 -2.51
N ILE A 107 10.14 -0.95 -2.16
CA ILE A 107 8.89 -0.33 -1.70
C ILE A 107 9.14 0.47 -0.41
N LEU A 108 9.75 -0.16 0.60
CA LEU A 108 10.03 0.50 1.88
C LEU A 108 11.00 1.65 1.71
N GLY A 109 12.06 1.49 0.92
CA GLY A 109 13.04 2.54 0.65
C GLY A 109 12.42 3.77 0.00
N LEU A 110 11.53 3.58 -0.99
CA LEU A 110 10.81 4.66 -1.65
C LEU A 110 9.92 5.43 -0.65
N LEU A 111 9.11 4.73 0.14
CA LEU A 111 8.16 5.34 1.06
C LEU A 111 8.87 6.02 2.26
N GLU A 112 9.94 5.44 2.78
CA GLU A 112 10.76 6.08 3.82
C GLU A 112 11.48 7.33 3.29
N GLN A 113 11.99 7.28 2.05
CA GLN A 113 12.58 8.46 1.42
C GLN A 113 11.56 9.59 1.27
N PHE A 114 10.35 9.27 0.78
CA PHE A 114 9.27 10.23 0.63
C PHE A 114 8.85 10.84 1.99
N LYS A 115 8.66 10.00 3.01
CA LYS A 115 8.36 10.42 4.37
C LYS A 115 9.46 11.32 4.98
N SER A 116 10.72 11.01 4.72
CA SER A 116 11.86 11.82 5.16
C SER A 116 11.91 13.19 4.46
N PHE A 117 11.64 13.21 3.15
CA PHE A 117 11.54 14.44 2.37
C PHE A 117 10.47 15.38 2.94
N GLN A 118 9.30 14.87 3.29
CA GLN A 118 8.22 15.67 3.89
C GLN A 118 8.56 16.25 5.27
N LYS A 119 9.33 15.53 6.10
CA LYS A 119 9.76 16.03 7.42
C LYS A 119 10.80 17.15 7.37
N THR A 120 11.47 17.30 6.22
CA THR A 120 12.56 18.28 6.04
C THR A 120 12.04 19.61 5.48
N GLN A 121 10.75 19.68 5.12
CA GLN A 121 10.04 20.88 4.67
C GLN A 121 9.28 21.51 5.83
#